data_AF-Q6LJU6-F1
#
_entry.id   AF-Q6LJU6-F1
#
_cell.length_a   1.000
_cell.length_b   1.000
_cell.length_c   1.000
_cell.angle_alpha   90.00
_cell.angle_beta   90.00
_cell.angle_gamma   90.00
#
_symmetry.space_group_name_H-M   'P 1'
#
loop_
_entity.id
_entity.type
_entity.pdbx_description
1 polymer ?
#
loop_
_entity_poly.entity_id
_entity_poly.type
_entity_poly.pdbx_seq_one_letter_code
_entity_poly.pdbx_strand_id
1 'polypeptide(L)'
;MKSIYDIRCDNLTKIRNDFRSTREMAVKLDIHEQAMGQLLRGNRKLGNALARRFEELLGLQANVLDQTDATIPNEINEIALVLAEKMVKGKIPPAKVFALIDALLMDNE
;
A
#
# COMPACT_ATOMS: atom_id res chain seq x y z
N MET A 1 4.20 -10.42 18.66
CA MET A 1 3.56 -10.79 17.38
C MET A 1 2.32 -9.92 17.22
N LYS A 2 2.24 -9.11 16.17
CA LYS A 2 1.05 -8.27 15.91
C LYS A 2 -0.09 -9.13 15.41
N SER A 3 -1.32 -8.85 15.83
CA SER A 3 -2.50 -9.53 15.31
C SER A 3 -2.91 -8.96 13.94
N ILE A 4 -3.73 -9.69 13.19
CA ILE A 4 -4.29 -9.22 11.92
C ILE A 4 -5.09 -7.91 12.08
N TYR A 5 -5.71 -7.70 13.25
CA TYR A 5 -6.44 -6.47 13.53
C TYR A 5 -5.51 -5.28 13.72
N ASP A 6 -4.36 -5.50 14.35
CA ASP A 6 -3.33 -4.47 14.54
C ASP A 6 -2.73 -4.07 13.19
N ILE A 7 -2.41 -5.05 12.33
CA ILE A 7 -1.89 -4.83 10.97
C ILE A 7 -2.86 -3.96 10.15
N ARG A 8 -4.15 -4.30 10.18
CA ARG A 8 -5.20 -3.54 9.48
C ARG A 8 -5.31 -2.11 9.96
N CYS A 9 -5.30 -1.89 11.27
CA CYS A 9 -5.36 -0.55 11.85
C CYS A 9 -4.10 0.25 11.52
N ASP A 10 -2.91 -0.36 11.56
CA ASP A 10 -1.65 0.27 11.19
C ASP A 10 -1.65 0.70 9.72
N ASN A 11 -2.07 -0.20 8.81
CA ASN A 11 -2.15 0.11 7.38
C ASN A 11 -3.22 1.16 7.05
N LEU A 12 -4.37 1.13 7.74
CA LEU A 12 -5.38 2.18 7.62
C LEU A 12 -4.84 3.54 8.07
N THR A 13 -4.01 3.57 9.11
CA THR A 13 -3.33 4.80 9.58
C THR A 13 -2.30 5.31 8.59
N LYS A 14 -1.59 4.44 7.86
CA LYS A 14 -0.71 4.87 6.76
C LYS A 14 -1.51 5.54 5.64
N ILE A 15 -2.60 4.90 5.19
CA ILE A 15 -3.49 5.44 4.14
C ILE A 15 -4.11 6.77 4.56
N ARG A 16 -4.41 6.96 5.86
CA ARG A 16 -4.95 8.23 6.37
C ARG A 16 -4.05 9.43 6.01
N ASN A 17 -2.75 9.24 5.81
CA ASN A 17 -1.84 10.33 5.44
C ASN A 17 -2.10 10.89 4.03
N ASP A 18 -2.80 10.15 3.17
CA ASP A 18 -3.21 10.61 1.84
C ASP A 18 -4.45 11.53 1.90
N PHE A 19 -5.04 11.71 3.09
CA PHE A 19 -6.20 12.57 3.34
C PHE A 19 -5.79 13.81 4.12
N ARG A 20 -6.46 14.95 3.89
CA ARG A 20 -6.22 16.20 4.61
C ARG A 20 -6.65 16.11 6.06
N SER A 21 -7.67 15.31 6.36
CA SER A 21 -8.20 15.16 7.71
C SER A 21 -8.86 13.81 7.94
N THR A 22 -9.00 13.44 9.22
CA THR A 22 -9.74 12.24 9.63
C THR A 22 -11.22 12.33 9.22
N ARG A 23 -11.80 13.52 9.23
CA ARG A 23 -13.16 13.77 8.76
C ARG A 23 -13.33 13.48 7.27
N GLU A 24 -12.41 13.94 6.45
CA GLU A 24 -12.44 13.69 5.00
C GLU A 24 -12.40 12.19 4.69
N MET A 25 -11.50 11.47 5.34
CA MET A 25 -11.40 10.02 5.22
C MET A 25 -12.68 9.31 5.69
N ALA A 26 -13.27 9.76 6.80
CA ALA A 26 -14.51 9.21 7.33
C ALA A 26 -15.70 9.41 6.38
N VAL A 27 -15.80 10.57 5.75
CA VAL A 27 -16.81 10.86 4.71
C VAL A 27 -16.60 9.96 3.49
N LYS A 28 -15.36 9.82 3.01
CA LYS A 28 -15.03 8.97 1.85
C LYS A 28 -15.39 7.49 2.10
N LEU A 29 -15.16 7.01 3.31
CA LEU A 29 -15.40 5.62 3.72
C LEU A 29 -16.80 5.38 4.30
N ASP A 30 -17.66 6.40 4.30
CA ASP A 30 -19.03 6.33 4.81
C ASP A 30 -19.12 5.75 6.23
N ILE A 31 -18.32 6.32 7.14
CA ILE A 31 -18.38 6.01 8.58
C ILE A 31 -18.35 7.30 9.42
N HIS A 32 -18.83 7.22 10.66
CA HIS A 32 -18.72 8.32 11.60
C HIS A 32 -17.25 8.66 11.94
N GLU A 33 -16.94 9.95 12.00
CA GLU A 33 -15.59 10.46 12.31
C GLU A 33 -15.05 9.91 13.64
N GLN A 34 -15.90 9.79 14.67
CA GLN A 34 -15.50 9.21 15.95
C GLN A 34 -15.10 7.72 15.80
N ALA A 35 -15.83 6.95 15.00
CA ALA A 35 -15.52 5.55 14.73
C ALA A 35 -14.21 5.42 13.95
N MET A 36 -13.97 6.31 12.97
CA MET A 36 -12.69 6.41 12.27
C MET A 36 -11.54 6.69 13.25
N GLY A 37 -11.73 7.67 14.13
CA GLY A 37 -10.74 8.02 15.15
C GLY A 37 -10.41 6.87 16.12
N GLN A 38 -11.36 5.97 16.38
CA GLN A 38 -11.11 4.75 17.18
C GLN A 38 -10.35 3.68 16.40
N LEU A 39 -10.65 3.50 15.10
CA LEU A 39 -9.94 2.55 14.23
C LEU A 39 -8.47 2.96 14.05
N LEU A 40 -8.20 4.23 13.77
CA LEU A 40 -6.85 4.77 13.57
C LEU A 40 -5.97 4.68 14.83
N ARG A 41 -6.59 4.72 16.01
CA ARG A 41 -5.89 4.56 17.30
C ARG A 41 -5.73 3.10 17.74
N GLY A 42 -6.29 2.14 16.99
CA GLY A 42 -6.32 0.73 17.40
C GLY A 42 -7.28 0.43 18.57
N ASN A 43 -8.08 1.41 19.01
CA ASN A 43 -9.06 1.24 20.09
C ASN A 43 -10.30 0.45 19.64
N ARG A 44 -10.49 0.31 18.33
CA ARG A 44 -11.53 -0.51 17.70
C ARG A 44 -10.88 -1.40 16.65
N LYS A 45 -11.27 -2.67 16.60
CA LYS A 45 -10.77 -3.63 15.60
C LYS A 45 -11.39 -3.38 14.23
N LEU A 46 -10.56 -3.45 13.19
CA LEU A 46 -11.02 -3.48 11.81
C LEU A 46 -11.32 -4.93 11.38
N GLY A 47 -12.61 -5.27 11.36
CA GLY A 47 -13.08 -6.59 10.92
C GLY A 47 -12.88 -6.80 9.42
N ASN A 48 -12.89 -8.08 8.98
CA ASN A 48 -12.59 -8.45 7.60
C ASN A 48 -13.54 -7.77 6.59
N ALA A 49 -14.85 -7.89 6.78
CA ALA A 49 -15.85 -7.31 5.88
C ALA A 49 -15.70 -5.80 5.72
N LEU A 50 -15.39 -5.10 6.81
CA LEU A 50 -15.19 -3.65 6.78
C LEU A 50 -13.85 -3.28 6.10
N ALA A 51 -12.79 -4.07 6.32
CA ALA A 51 -11.52 -3.90 5.62
C ALA A 51 -11.70 -4.04 4.09
N ARG A 52 -12.44 -5.06 3.64
CA ARG A 52 -12.73 -5.27 2.21
C ARG A 52 -13.45 -4.07 1.60
N ARG A 53 -14.50 -3.61 2.27
CA ARG A 53 -15.27 -2.44 1.84
C ARG A 53 -14.38 -1.19 1.73
N PHE A 54 -13.45 -0.99 2.66
CA PHE A 54 -12.53 0.15 2.60
C PHE A 54 -11.56 0.04 1.43
N GLU A 55 -10.98 -1.14 1.19
CA GLU A 55 -10.12 -1.38 0.03
C GLU A 55 -10.84 -1.04 -1.29
N GLU A 56 -12.08 -1.49 -1.45
CA GLU A 56 -12.91 -1.19 -2.63
C GLU A 56 -13.18 0.31 -2.79
N LEU A 57 -13.60 1.00 -1.73
CA LEU A 57 -13.92 2.44 -1.77
C LEU A 57 -12.69 3.32 -2.04
N LEU A 58 -11.50 2.82 -1.69
CA LEU A 58 -10.22 3.48 -1.89
C LEU A 58 -9.54 3.06 -3.21
N GLY A 59 -10.11 2.10 -3.96
CA GLY A 59 -9.51 1.58 -5.18
C GLY A 59 -8.20 0.81 -4.94
N LEU A 60 -8.04 0.23 -3.75
CA LEU A 60 -6.86 -0.54 -3.38
C LEU A 60 -7.00 -1.99 -3.85
N GLN A 61 -5.85 -2.66 -4.01
CA GLN A 61 -5.83 -4.09 -4.24
C GLN A 61 -6.41 -4.84 -3.03
N ALA A 62 -7.12 -5.93 -3.28
CA ALA A 62 -7.64 -6.78 -2.22
C ALA A 62 -6.51 -7.30 -1.33
N ASN A 63 -6.70 -7.19 -0.01
CA ASN A 63 -5.83 -7.65 1.08
C ASN A 63 -4.65 -6.74 1.39
N VAL A 64 -4.59 -5.55 0.80
CA VAL A 64 -3.57 -4.56 1.16
C VAL A 64 -3.59 -4.22 2.65
N LEU A 65 -4.78 -4.15 3.29
CA LEU A 65 -4.87 -3.88 4.72
C LEU A 65 -4.37 -5.04 5.59
N ASP A 66 -4.29 -6.26 5.04
CA ASP A 66 -3.89 -7.48 5.76
C ASP A 66 -2.38 -7.75 5.66
N GLN A 67 -1.67 -7.06 4.77
CA GLN A 67 -0.27 -7.28 4.50
C GLN A 67 0.62 -6.69 5.60
N THR A 68 1.57 -7.47 6.11
CA THR A 68 2.58 -7.01 7.06
C THR A 68 3.56 -6.02 6.44
N ASP A 69 3.81 -6.15 5.13
CA ASP A 69 4.86 -5.43 4.39
C ASP A 69 4.33 -4.71 3.14
N ALA A 70 3.18 -4.03 3.25
CA ALA A 70 2.59 -3.24 2.14
C ALA A 70 3.38 -1.97 1.75
N THR A 71 4.65 -1.86 2.15
CA THR A 71 5.57 -0.82 1.67
C THR A 71 6.23 -1.29 0.39
N ILE A 72 5.49 -1.26 -0.71
CA ILE A 72 6.12 -0.82 -1.96
C ILE A 72 5.87 0.69 -1.97
N PRO A 73 6.88 1.53 -1.67
CA PRO A 73 6.74 2.97 -1.77
C PRO A 73 6.13 3.33 -3.14
N ASN A 74 5.13 4.21 -3.19
CA ASN A 74 4.49 4.61 -4.45
C ASN A 74 5.53 5.05 -5.51
N GLU A 75 6.65 5.63 -5.07
CA GLU A 75 7.80 5.98 -5.93
C GLU A 75 8.43 4.77 -6.64
N ILE A 76 8.51 3.60 -5.98
CA ILE A 76 9.00 2.36 -6.61
C ILE A 76 8.00 1.87 -7.66
N ASN A 77 6.70 2.08 -7.45
CA ASN A 77 5.67 1.66 -8.39
C ASN A 77 5.74 2.47 -9.70
N GLU A 78 5.91 3.80 -9.61
CA GLU A 78 6.08 4.65 -10.80
C GLU A 78 7.37 4.34 -11.56
N ILE A 79 8.49 4.17 -10.85
CA ILE A 79 9.77 3.82 -11.48
C ILE A 79 9.71 2.42 -12.12
N ALA A 80 9.09 1.44 -11.45
CA ALA A 80 8.92 0.09 -11.98
C ALA A 80 8.03 0.08 -13.22
N LEU A 81 6.96 0.89 -13.25
CA LEU A 81 6.09 1.08 -14.42
C LEU A 81 6.87 1.66 -15.60
N VAL A 82 7.62 2.74 -15.39
CA VAL A 82 8.44 3.36 -16.44
C VAL A 82 9.50 2.39 -16.97
N LEU A 83 10.14 1.61 -16.09
CA LEU A 83 11.11 0.60 -16.48
C LEU A 83 10.46 -0.50 -17.33
N ALA A 84 9.31 -1.03 -16.90
CA ALA A 84 8.55 -2.04 -17.62
C ALA A 84 8.11 -1.55 -19.01
N GLU A 85 7.61 -0.32 -19.12
CA GLU A 85 7.24 0.27 -20.42
C GLU A 85 8.43 0.36 -21.38
N LYS A 86 9.60 0.79 -20.89
CA LYS A 86 10.82 0.88 -21.70
C LYS A 86 11.29 -0.50 -22.15
N MET A 87 11.18 -1.52 -21.29
CA MET A 87 11.51 -2.90 -21.65
C MET A 87 10.62 -3.43 -22.77
N VAL A 88 9.31 -3.19 -22.68
CA VAL A 88 8.35 -3.61 -23.72
C VAL A 88 8.63 -2.87 -25.04
N LYS A 89 8.75 -1.53 -25.01
CA LYS A 89 9.04 -0.72 -26.20
C LYS A 89 10.36 -1.12 -26.87
N GLY A 90 11.39 -1.38 -26.08
CA GLY A 90 12.70 -1.80 -26.55
C GLY A 90 12.84 -3.29 -26.86
N LYS A 91 11.79 -4.10 -26.61
CA LYS A 91 11.85 -5.58 -26.67
C LYS A 91 13.03 -6.15 -25.87
N ILE A 92 13.33 -5.54 -24.73
CA ILE A 92 14.45 -5.93 -23.87
C ILE A 92 13.97 -7.08 -22.96
N PRO A 93 14.61 -8.27 -23.02
CA PRO A 93 14.26 -9.37 -22.13
C PRO A 93 14.59 -9.02 -20.67
N PRO A 94 13.73 -9.37 -19.69
CA PRO A 94 13.98 -9.14 -18.28
C PRO A 94 15.35 -9.66 -17.79
N ALA A 95 15.78 -10.83 -18.29
CA ALA A 95 17.07 -11.41 -17.95
C ALA A 95 18.27 -10.48 -18.22
N LYS A 96 18.21 -9.65 -19.27
CA LYS A 96 19.27 -8.69 -19.57
C LYS A 96 19.29 -7.52 -18.58
N VAL A 97 18.11 -7.08 -18.11
CA VAL A 97 18.00 -6.01 -17.12
C VAL A 97 18.54 -6.49 -15.77
N PHE A 98 18.20 -7.71 -15.36
CA PHE A 98 18.74 -8.31 -14.15
C PHE A 98 20.26 -8.44 -14.18
N ALA A 99 20.83 -8.97 -15.27
CA ALA A 99 22.29 -9.06 -15.40
C ALA A 99 23.01 -7.70 -15.31
N LEU A 100 22.35 -6.62 -15.76
CA LEU A 100 22.90 -5.26 -15.70
C LEU A 100 22.83 -4.70 -14.28
N ILE A 101 21.75 -4.98 -13.55
CA ILE A 101 21.60 -4.64 -12.13
C ILE A 101 22.65 -5.39 -11.30
N ASP A 102 22.79 -6.70 -11.53
CA ASP A 102 23.77 -7.54 -10.82
C ASP A 102 25.20 -7.00 -11.02
N ALA A 103 25.57 -6.64 -12.25
CA ALA A 103 26.87 -6.04 -12.54
C ALA A 103 27.11 -4.72 -11.78
N LEU A 104 26.11 -3.83 -11.73
CA LEU A 104 26.21 -2.55 -11.01
C LEU A 104 26.32 -2.73 -9.49
N LEU A 105 25.74 -3.79 -8.93
CA LEU A 105 25.82 -4.09 -7.51
C LEU A 105 27.19 -4.69 -7.14
N MET A 106 27.82 -5.45 -8.03
CA MET A 106 29.15 -6.03 -7.82
C MET A 106 30.27 -4.97 -7.85
N ASP A 107 30.11 -3.87 -8.59
CA ASP A 107 31.10 -2.77 -8.62
C ASP A 107 31.09 -1.89 -7.35
N ASN A 108 30.17 -2.14 -6.41
CA ASN A 108 30.02 -1.38 -5.16
C ASN A 108 30.42 -2.16 -3.89
N GLU A 109 31.00 -3.36 -4.03
CA GLU A 109 31.70 -4.11 -2.97
C GLU A 109 33.23 -3.94 -3.07
#